data_AF-A0A4W6FVZ5-F1
#
_entry.id   AF-A0A4W6FVZ5-F1
#
_cell.length_a   1.000
_cell.length_b   1.000
_cell.length_c   1.000
_cell.angle_alpha   90.00
_cell.angle_beta   90.00
_cell.angle_gamma   90.00
#
_symmetry.space_group_name_H-M   'P 1'
#
loop_
_entity.id
_entity.type
_entity.pdbx_description
1 polymer ?
#
loop_
_entity_poly.entity_id
_entity_poly.type
_entity_poly.pdbx_seq_one_letter_code
_entity_poly.pdbx_strand_id
1 'polypeptide(L)'
;MLLVFSLIVILNLCLSSALSVFLSTQQGWVYFGGSVYYISSVKKTWQESRNYCLQEGADLMIINSEEEQVKCVYLCIQWKDNIWIGLTDRETEGTWKWVDGTPLTTSYWATGEPNSYQGRDEDCGEIRFYGSENSWNDASCTSQKYWICEKTVAF
;
A
#
# COMPACT_ATOMS: atom_id res chain seq x y z
N MET A 1 -20.31 33.14 -17.27
CA MET A 1 -21.03 31.86 -17.44
C MET A 1 -20.07 30.67 -17.26
N LEU A 2 -18.99 30.54 -18.03
CA LEU A 2 -17.98 29.47 -17.89
C LEU A 2 -17.38 29.32 -16.47
N LEU A 3 -17.04 30.42 -15.79
CA LEU A 3 -16.47 30.38 -14.44
C LEU A 3 -17.42 29.82 -13.36
N VAL A 4 -18.73 29.98 -13.52
CA VAL A 4 -19.74 29.50 -12.56
C VAL A 4 -19.99 28.00 -12.74
N PHE A 5 -19.98 27.52 -14.00
CA PHE A 5 -20.02 26.09 -14.31
C PHE A 5 -18.81 25.35 -13.73
N SER A 6 -17.61 25.94 -13.83
CA SER A 6 -16.40 25.37 -13.23
C SER A 6 -16.49 25.28 -11.70
N LEU A 7 -17.03 26.30 -11.02
CA LEU A 7 -17.16 26.31 -9.56
C LEU A 7 -18.13 25.22 -9.05
N ILE A 8 -19.25 25.02 -9.75
CA ILE A 8 -20.25 23.99 -9.42
C ILE A 8 -19.67 22.58 -9.60
N VAL A 9 -18.89 22.35 -10.66
CA VAL A 9 -18.22 21.05 -10.89
C VAL A 9 -17.20 20.77 -9.78
N ILE A 10 -16.39 21.76 -9.41
CA ILE A 10 -15.40 21.62 -8.32
C ILE A 10 -16.09 21.33 -6.98
N LEU A 11 -17.20 22.02 -6.67
CA LEU A 11 -17.95 21.77 -5.44
C LEU A 11 -18.54 20.35 -5.40
N ASN A 12 -19.08 19.86 -6.52
CA ASN A 12 -19.62 18.50 -6.61
C ASN A 12 -18.53 17.42 -6.48
N LEU A 13 -17.36 17.63 -7.10
CA LEU A 13 -16.22 16.73 -6.93
C LEU A 13 -15.76 16.70 -5.47
N CYS A 14 -15.56 17.87 -4.87
CA CYS A 14 -15.16 17.97 -3.46
C CYS A 14 -16.16 17.30 -2.51
N LEU A 15 -17.47 17.48 -2.74
CA LEU A 15 -18.52 16.80 -1.97
C LEU A 15 -18.49 15.28 -2.17
N SER A 16 -18.27 14.81 -3.40
CA SER A 16 -18.14 13.38 -3.72
C SER A 16 -16.93 12.76 -3.02
N SER A 17 -15.79 13.43 -3.06
CA SER A 17 -14.54 12.99 -2.42
C SER A 17 -14.68 12.98 -0.91
N ALA A 18 -15.25 14.03 -0.31
CA ALA A 18 -15.53 14.10 1.13
C ALA A 18 -16.49 12.99 1.58
N LEU A 19 -17.54 12.71 0.80
CA LEU A 19 -18.45 11.60 1.08
C LEU A 19 -17.75 10.24 0.98
N SER A 20 -16.87 10.04 -0.03
CA SER A 20 -16.13 8.79 -0.19
C SER A 20 -15.19 8.52 1.00
N VAL A 21 -14.51 9.56 1.50
CA VAL A 21 -13.67 9.48 2.70
C VAL A 21 -14.53 9.18 3.93
N PHE A 22 -15.66 9.88 4.09
CA PHE A 22 -16.58 9.65 5.21
C PHE A 22 -17.09 8.21 5.23
N LEU A 23 -17.52 7.66 4.10
CA LEU A 23 -18.00 6.28 4.01
C LEU A 23 -16.89 5.26 4.32
N SER A 24 -15.68 5.46 3.79
CA SER A 24 -14.55 4.55 4.03
C SER A 24 -14.15 4.54 5.51
N THR A 25 -14.09 5.72 6.13
CA THR A 25 -13.74 5.83 7.56
C THR A 25 -14.81 5.23 8.48
N GLN A 26 -16.10 5.29 8.12
CA GLN A 26 -17.16 4.56 8.83
C GLN A 26 -16.99 3.03 8.74
N GLN A 27 -16.35 2.54 7.67
CA GLN A 27 -16.02 1.12 7.49
C GLN A 27 -14.68 0.73 8.15
N GLY A 28 -14.03 1.65 8.87
CA GLY A 28 -12.77 1.39 9.57
C GLY A 28 -11.51 1.64 8.74
N TRP A 29 -11.62 2.26 7.57
CA TRP A 29 -10.44 2.69 6.81
C TRP A 29 -9.82 3.95 7.41
N VAL A 30 -8.51 4.13 7.23
CA VAL A 30 -7.78 5.29 7.74
C VAL A 30 -7.50 6.25 6.59
N TYR A 31 -7.90 7.52 6.73
CA TYR A 31 -7.55 8.56 5.76
C TYR A 31 -6.18 9.18 6.09
N PHE A 32 -5.32 9.30 5.09
CA PHE A 32 -4.01 9.94 5.21
C PHE A 32 -3.48 10.36 3.83
N GLY A 33 -2.85 11.52 3.71
CA GLY A 33 -2.12 11.91 2.49
C GLY A 33 -2.93 11.99 1.19
N GLY A 34 -4.26 12.06 1.24
CA GLY A 34 -5.11 12.01 0.05
C GLY A 34 -5.54 10.60 -0.38
N SER A 35 -5.21 9.57 0.40
CA SER A 35 -5.65 8.19 0.20
C SER A 35 -6.42 7.68 1.43
N VAL A 36 -7.19 6.61 1.23
CA VAL A 36 -7.75 5.79 2.32
C VAL A 36 -7.09 4.43 2.35
N TYR A 37 -6.81 3.94 3.54
CA TYR A 37 -6.06 2.71 3.77
C TYR A 37 -6.87 1.70 4.58
N TYR A 38 -6.88 0.45 4.13
CA TYR A 38 -7.43 -0.67 4.88
C TYR A 38 -6.31 -1.55 5.39
N ILE A 39 -6.35 -1.89 6.67
CA ILE A 39 -5.40 -2.81 7.30
C ILE A 39 -6.17 -4.10 7.63
N SER A 40 -5.69 -5.21 7.09
CA SER A 40 -6.35 -6.50 7.29
C SER A 40 -6.32 -6.98 8.75
N SER A 41 -7.36 -7.70 9.15
CA SER A 41 -7.42 -8.41 10.44
C SER A 41 -7.11 -9.90 10.36
N VAL A 42 -6.83 -10.41 9.15
CA VAL A 42 -6.47 -11.80 8.88
C VAL A 42 -5.22 -11.86 8.01
N LYS A 43 -4.59 -13.03 7.91
CA LYS A 43 -3.41 -13.22 7.07
C LYS A 43 -3.75 -13.91 5.75
N LYS A 44 -3.09 -13.50 4.68
CA LYS A 44 -3.24 -14.05 3.31
C LYS A 44 -1.90 -14.06 2.58
N THR A 45 -1.83 -14.84 1.50
CA THR A 45 -0.71 -14.74 0.54
C THR A 45 -0.71 -13.37 -0.13
N TRP A 46 0.41 -12.96 -0.73
CA TRP A 46 0.49 -11.66 -1.41
C TRP A 46 -0.57 -11.53 -2.50
N GLN A 47 -0.76 -12.58 -3.31
CA GLN A 47 -1.74 -12.59 -4.39
C GLN A 47 -3.19 -12.52 -3.88
N GLU A 48 -3.53 -13.29 -2.84
CA GLU A 48 -4.87 -13.23 -2.25
C GLU A 48 -5.15 -11.87 -1.58
N SER A 49 -4.13 -11.26 -0.99
CA SER A 49 -4.21 -9.92 -0.40
C SER A 49 -4.49 -8.87 -1.48
N ARG A 50 -3.76 -8.92 -2.60
CA ARG A 50 -4.01 -8.06 -3.76
C ARG A 50 -5.42 -8.23 -4.33
N ASN A 51 -5.85 -9.48 -4.49
CA ASN A 51 -7.19 -9.78 -5.00
C ASN A 51 -8.28 -9.19 -4.09
N TYR A 52 -8.08 -9.21 -2.77
CA TYR A 52 -8.98 -8.55 -1.83
C TYR A 52 -9.02 -7.03 -2.05
N CYS A 53 -7.86 -6.37 -2.14
CA CYS A 53 -7.83 -4.93 -2.37
C CYS A 53 -8.53 -4.53 -3.67
N LEU A 54 -8.31 -5.29 -4.75
CA LEU A 54 -8.98 -5.05 -6.03
C LEU A 54 -10.51 -5.20 -5.94
N GLN A 55 -11.01 -6.15 -5.13
CA GLN A 55 -12.45 -6.30 -4.90
C GLN A 55 -13.07 -5.10 -4.16
N GLU A 56 -12.29 -4.42 -3.31
CA GLU A 56 -12.69 -3.18 -2.63
C GLU A 56 -12.49 -1.91 -3.50
N GLY A 57 -12.09 -2.08 -4.76
CA GLY A 57 -11.75 -0.99 -5.67
C GLY A 57 -10.53 -0.19 -5.19
N ALA A 58 -9.56 -0.89 -4.61
CA ALA A 58 -8.25 -0.44 -4.15
C ALA A 58 -7.17 -1.31 -4.80
N ASP A 59 -5.90 -1.14 -4.44
CA ASP A 59 -4.83 -2.12 -4.70
C ASP A 59 -3.95 -2.25 -3.43
N LEU A 60 -2.95 -3.12 -3.41
CA LEU A 60 -1.96 -3.13 -2.33
C LEU A 60 -1.24 -1.78 -2.27
N MET A 61 -0.94 -1.32 -1.05
CA MET A 61 -0.33 -0.01 -0.80
C MET A 61 0.96 0.20 -1.60
N ILE A 62 1.07 1.37 -2.20
CA ILE A 62 2.28 1.87 -2.84
C ILE A 62 2.91 2.88 -1.87
N ILE A 63 4.24 2.91 -1.79
CA ILE A 63 4.93 3.88 -0.93
C ILE A 63 5.70 4.84 -1.82
N ASN A 64 5.14 6.03 -1.99
CA ASN A 64 5.65 7.09 -2.86
C ASN A 64 6.30 8.24 -2.10
N SER A 65 6.22 8.24 -0.77
CA SER A 65 6.80 9.27 0.10
C SER A 65 7.34 8.71 1.42
N GLU A 66 8.22 9.48 2.05
CA GLU A 66 8.73 9.19 3.39
C GLU A 66 7.60 9.19 4.41
N GLU A 67 6.63 10.09 4.26
CA GLU A 67 5.47 10.16 5.14
C GLU A 67 4.60 8.89 5.08
N GLU A 68 4.42 8.30 3.88
CA GLU A 68 3.75 7.02 3.71
C GLU A 68 4.55 5.87 4.34
N GLN A 69 5.88 5.87 4.18
CA GLN A 69 6.74 4.88 4.83
C GLN A 69 6.61 4.93 6.35
N VAL A 70 6.72 6.11 6.95
CA VAL A 70 6.59 6.32 8.40
C VAL A 70 5.20 5.88 8.89
N LYS A 71 4.15 6.21 8.13
CA LYS A 71 2.79 5.80 8.45
C LYS A 71 2.66 4.27 8.45
N CYS A 72 3.25 3.60 7.46
CA CYS A 72 3.20 2.16 7.33
C CYS A 72 3.98 1.45 8.45
N VAL A 73 5.17 1.95 8.80
CA VAL A 73 5.95 1.45 9.95
C VAL A 73 5.16 1.57 11.26
N TYR A 74 4.50 2.70 11.49
CA TYR A 74 3.65 2.89 12.67
C TYR A 74 2.52 1.85 12.73
N LEU A 75 1.87 1.55 11.60
CA LEU A 75 0.84 0.52 11.51
C LEU A 75 1.41 -0.88 11.79
N CYS A 76 2.58 -1.23 11.23
CA CYS A 76 3.21 -2.54 11.47
C CYS A 76 3.51 -2.78 12.96
N ILE A 77 3.98 -1.75 13.68
CA ILE A 77 4.27 -1.84 15.12
C ILE A 77 3.01 -2.20 15.92
N GLN A 78 1.84 -1.65 15.55
CA GLN A 78 0.58 -1.91 16.26
C GLN A 78 0.16 -3.39 16.16
N TRP A 79 0.38 -4.03 15.00
CA TRP A 79 0.06 -5.45 14.78
C TRP A 79 1.17 -6.41 15.23
N LYS A 80 2.38 -5.89 15.51
CA LYS A 80 3.56 -6.67 15.94
C LYS A 80 3.89 -7.82 14.97
N ASP A 81 3.71 -7.58 13.68
CA ASP A 81 3.84 -8.58 12.63
C ASP A 81 4.25 -7.92 11.30
N ASN A 82 4.76 -8.73 10.38
CA ASN A 82 5.13 -8.22 9.05
C ASN A 82 3.89 -8.03 8.19
N ILE A 83 3.94 -7.06 7.28
CA ILE A 83 2.80 -6.66 6.47
C ILE A 83 3.19 -6.58 4.99
N TRP A 84 2.32 -7.11 4.12
CA TRP A 84 2.46 -6.99 2.67
C TRP A 84 2.22 -5.56 2.17
N ILE A 85 3.07 -5.15 1.24
CA ILE A 85 2.92 -3.94 0.42
C ILE A 85 2.86 -4.32 -1.07
N GLY A 86 2.52 -3.36 -1.92
CA GLY A 86 2.32 -3.56 -3.35
C GLY A 86 3.60 -3.70 -4.17
N LEU A 87 4.72 -4.08 -3.57
CA LEU A 87 6.02 -4.16 -4.25
C LEU A 87 6.32 -5.61 -4.68
N THR A 88 6.79 -5.81 -5.90
CA THR A 88 7.12 -7.15 -6.43
C THR A 88 8.11 -7.09 -7.59
N ASP A 89 8.90 -8.14 -7.78
CA ASP A 89 9.75 -8.37 -8.96
C ASP A 89 9.45 -9.71 -9.66
N ARG A 90 8.30 -10.34 -9.35
CA ARG A 90 7.82 -11.63 -9.93
C ARG A 90 7.86 -11.72 -11.46
N GLU A 91 7.80 -10.59 -12.15
CA GLU A 91 7.85 -10.56 -13.61
C GLU A 91 9.27 -10.67 -14.15
N THR A 92 10.25 -10.11 -13.44
CA THR A 92 11.66 -10.11 -13.82
C THR A 92 12.51 -9.92 -12.57
N GLU A 93 13.17 -10.99 -12.13
CA GLU A 93 14.05 -11.01 -10.95
C GLU A 93 14.96 -9.79 -10.90
N GLY A 94 15.00 -9.13 -9.74
CA GLY A 94 15.81 -7.91 -9.51
C GLY A 94 15.23 -6.63 -10.12
N THR A 95 14.11 -6.71 -10.85
CA THR A 95 13.38 -5.55 -11.39
C THR A 95 12.11 -5.30 -10.60
N TRP A 96 12.26 -4.58 -9.50
CA TRP A 96 11.16 -4.25 -8.59
C TRP A 96 10.22 -3.19 -9.16
N LYS A 97 8.93 -3.46 -9.04
CA LYS A 97 7.86 -2.54 -9.43
C LYS A 97 6.69 -2.60 -8.48
N TRP A 98 5.90 -1.54 -8.50
CA TRP A 98 4.65 -1.47 -7.77
C TRP A 98 3.52 -2.17 -8.51
N VAL A 99 2.43 -2.46 -7.80
CA VAL A 99 1.24 -3.13 -8.35
C VAL A 99 0.58 -2.37 -9.50
N ASP A 100 0.77 -1.06 -9.59
CA ASP A 100 0.32 -0.22 -10.71
C ASP A 100 1.25 -0.29 -11.95
N GLY A 101 2.38 -1.00 -11.84
CA GLY A 101 3.38 -1.19 -12.88
C GLY A 101 4.49 -0.13 -12.90
N THR A 102 4.46 0.87 -12.01
CA THR A 102 5.53 1.87 -11.92
C THR A 102 6.81 1.25 -11.36
N PRO A 103 7.99 1.59 -11.93
CA PRO A 103 9.27 1.06 -11.45
C PRO A 103 9.63 1.65 -10.08
N LEU A 104 10.34 0.87 -9.27
CA LEU A 104 10.87 1.34 -8.00
C LEU A 104 12.00 2.36 -8.20
N THR A 105 11.86 3.57 -7.64
CA THR A 105 12.86 4.65 -7.73
C THR A 105 13.54 4.97 -6.41
N THR A 106 12.81 4.88 -5.30
CA THR A 106 13.30 5.07 -3.94
C THR A 106 12.92 3.85 -3.11
N SER A 107 13.84 3.34 -2.29
CA SER A 107 13.62 2.14 -1.50
C SER A 107 13.91 2.34 -0.03
N TYR A 108 13.18 1.61 0.81
CA TYR A 108 13.43 1.53 2.25
C TYR A 108 13.80 0.12 2.69
N TRP A 109 14.61 -0.56 1.87
CA TRP A 109 15.17 -1.89 2.17
C TRP A 109 15.92 -1.90 3.51
N ALA A 110 15.69 -2.93 4.31
CA ALA A 110 16.54 -3.21 5.45
C ALA A 110 17.97 -3.53 4.99
N THR A 111 18.95 -3.34 5.88
CA THR A 111 20.35 -3.61 5.56
C THR A 111 20.52 -5.05 5.08
N GLY A 112 20.98 -5.22 3.84
CA GLY A 112 21.21 -6.52 3.23
C GLY A 112 20.05 -7.07 2.42
N GLU A 113 18.91 -6.36 2.32
CA GLU A 113 17.77 -6.70 1.47
C GLU A 113 17.76 -5.85 0.17
N PRO A 114 17.07 -6.27 -0.89
CA PRO A 114 16.50 -7.61 -1.07
C PRO A 114 17.61 -8.64 -1.35
N ASN A 115 17.46 -9.86 -0.84
CA ASN A 115 18.53 -10.87 -0.92
C ASN A 115 18.16 -12.20 -1.57
N SER A 116 16.90 -12.35 -2.01
CA SER A 116 16.33 -13.56 -2.59
C SER A 116 16.78 -14.79 -1.78
N TYR A 117 16.53 -14.77 -0.45
CA TYR A 117 17.28 -15.53 0.55
C TYR A 117 17.48 -16.99 0.15
N GLN A 118 18.74 -17.41 -0.10
CA GLN A 118 19.09 -18.78 -0.49
C GLN A 118 18.49 -19.26 -1.83
N GLY A 119 18.16 -18.36 -2.77
CA GLY A 119 17.55 -18.71 -4.05
C GLY A 119 16.12 -19.23 -3.90
N ARG A 120 15.36 -18.65 -2.95
CA ARG A 120 13.98 -19.05 -2.61
C ARG A 120 12.90 -18.33 -3.41
N ASP A 121 13.26 -17.52 -4.41
CA ASP A 121 12.35 -16.70 -5.22
C ASP A 121 11.41 -15.88 -4.30
N GLU A 122 12.01 -14.90 -3.59
CA GLU A 122 11.32 -14.07 -2.59
C GLU A 122 10.69 -12.81 -3.19
N ASP A 123 9.85 -12.99 -4.21
CA ASP A 123 9.54 -11.91 -5.15
C ASP A 123 8.50 -10.86 -4.68
N CYS A 124 8.18 -10.80 -3.39
CA CYS A 124 7.12 -9.96 -2.83
C CYS A 124 7.61 -9.13 -1.64
N GLY A 125 7.40 -7.81 -1.70
CA GLY A 125 7.82 -6.87 -0.68
C GLY A 125 6.91 -6.88 0.55
N GLU A 126 7.53 -6.95 1.72
CA GLU A 126 6.91 -6.73 3.03
C GLU A 126 7.61 -5.61 3.79
N ILE A 127 6.95 -5.10 4.83
CA ILE A 127 7.58 -4.30 5.89
C ILE A 127 7.74 -5.17 7.13
N ARG A 128 8.95 -5.20 7.70
CA ARG A 128 9.24 -5.86 8.97
C ARG A 128 8.89 -4.94 10.16
N PHE A 129 8.29 -5.50 11.22
CA PHE A 129 7.80 -4.72 12.38
C PHE A 129 8.89 -4.15 13.32
N TYR A 130 10.14 -4.01 12.86
CA TYR A 130 11.28 -3.57 13.68
C TYR A 130 11.25 -2.08 14.07
N GLY A 131 10.32 -1.31 13.50
CA GLY A 131 10.11 0.09 13.84
C GLY A 131 11.14 1.06 13.25
N SER A 132 11.97 0.60 12.31
CA SER A 132 12.84 1.45 11.49
C SER A 132 12.17 1.85 10.18
N GLU A 133 12.52 3.03 9.65
CA GLU A 133 12.12 3.43 8.30
C GLU A 133 12.68 2.46 7.26
N ASN A 134 13.98 2.14 7.32
CA ASN A 134 14.57 1.08 6.49
C ASN A 134 14.21 -0.29 7.08
N SER A 135 13.12 -0.88 6.59
CA SER A 135 12.51 -2.09 7.14
C SER A 135 11.89 -3.01 6.08
N TRP A 136 12.03 -2.68 4.80
CA TRP A 136 11.50 -3.54 3.75
C TRP A 136 12.32 -4.82 3.63
N ASN A 137 11.62 -5.88 3.26
CA ASN A 137 12.20 -7.17 3.00
C ASN A 137 11.49 -7.82 1.81
N ASP A 138 12.23 -8.55 1.01
CA ASP A 138 11.68 -9.47 0.02
C ASP A 138 11.32 -10.78 0.74
N ALA A 139 10.16 -11.35 0.43
CA ALA A 139 9.68 -12.55 1.08
C ALA A 139 8.94 -13.44 0.09
N SER A 140 8.97 -14.75 0.34
CA SER A 140 8.17 -15.69 -0.45
C SER A 140 6.70 -15.24 -0.50
N CYS A 141 6.20 -14.99 -1.70
CA CYS A 141 4.83 -14.53 -1.98
C CYS A 141 3.72 -15.45 -1.44
N THR A 142 4.06 -16.70 -1.12
CA THR A 142 3.16 -17.71 -0.55
C THR A 142 3.04 -17.63 0.97
N SER A 143 3.86 -16.81 1.62
CA SER A 143 3.76 -16.56 3.06
C SER A 143 2.43 -15.89 3.39
N GLN A 144 1.82 -16.27 4.51
CA GLN A 144 0.61 -15.61 5.00
C GLN A 144 0.97 -14.44 5.91
N LYS A 145 0.57 -13.22 5.54
CA LYS A 145 0.80 -11.99 6.30
C LYS A 145 -0.44 -11.10 6.28
N TYR A 146 -0.48 -10.14 7.19
CA TYR A 146 -1.42 -9.03 7.06
C TYR A 146 -1.04 -8.19 5.83
N TRP A 147 -1.95 -7.38 5.31
CA TRP A 147 -1.71 -6.50 4.18
C TRP A 147 -2.37 -5.14 4.38
N ILE A 148 -1.92 -4.18 3.58
CA ILE A 148 -2.54 -2.85 3.50
C ILE A 148 -3.04 -2.63 2.09
N CYS A 149 -4.33 -2.29 1.96
CA CYS A 149 -4.87 -1.75 0.72
C CYS A 149 -4.79 -0.23 0.74
N GLU A 150 -4.62 0.36 -0.43
CA GLU A 150 -4.66 1.81 -0.64
C GLU A 150 -5.64 2.14 -1.76
N LYS A 151 -6.43 3.20 -1.53
CA LYS A 151 -7.30 3.80 -2.54
C LYS A 151 -7.11 5.31 -2.55
N THR A 152 -6.62 5.84 -3.66
CA THR A 152 -6.46 7.29 -3.87
C THR A 152 -7.81 7.98 -3.92
N VAL A 153 -7.92 9.11 -3.24
CA VAL A 153 -9.09 9.98 -3.28
C VAL A 153 -8.77 11.15 -4.20
N ALA A 154 -9.37 11.16 -5.39
CA ALA A 154 -9.26 12.30 -6.30
C ALA A 154 -10.05 13.50 -5.73
N PHE A 155 -9.42 14.67 -5.59
CA PHE A 155 -10.07 15.93 -5.22
C PHE A 155 -10.21 16.84 -6.43
#